data_AF-M4E4M5-F1
#
_entry.id   AF-M4E4M5-F1
#
_cell.length_a   1.000
_cell.length_b   1.000
_cell.length_c   1.000
_cell.angle_alpha   90.00
_cell.angle_beta   90.00
_cell.angle_gamma   90.00
#
_symmetry.space_group_name_H-M   'P 1'
#
loop_
_entity.id
_entity.type
_entity.pdbx_description
1 polymer ?
#
loop_
_entity_poly.entity_id
_entity_poly.type
_entity_poly.pdbx_seq_one_letter_code
_entity_poly.pdbx_strand_id
1 'polypeptide(L)' 'MQEAHIAQGYPIQKRRYDRKQSGYGGQTKPVFHKKAKTTKKIVLRLQCQTCKHFSQHSIKRCKHFEIGGDKKGKGTSLF' A
#
# COMPACT_ATOMS: atom_id res chain seq x y z
N MET A 1 1.29 0.48 8.61
CA MET A 1 0.59 -0.77 8.23
C MET A 1 -0.68 -0.37 7.52
N GLN A 2 -0.90 -0.81 6.28
CA GLN A 2 -2.02 -0.33 5.47
C GLN A 2 -3.32 -0.95 5.98
N GLU A 3 -4.21 -0.12 6.51
CA GLU A 3 -5.59 -0.50 6.74
C GLU A 3 -6.21 -0.97 5.41
N ALA A 4 -6.81 -2.15 5.44
CA ALA A 4 -7.58 -2.66 4.33
C ALA A 4 -8.83 -1.78 4.20
N HIS A 5 -8.86 -0.91 3.20
CA HIS A 5 -10.12 -0.34 2.75
C HIS A 5 -11.01 -1.51 2.32
N ILE A 6 -12.01 -1.84 3.14
CA ILE A 6 -13.01 -2.87 2.86
C ILE A 6 -13.70 -2.44 1.58
N ALA A 7 -13.47 -3.19 0.49
CA ALA A 7 -14.12 -2.93 -0.78
C ALA A 7 -15.63 -3.04 -0.60
N GLN A 8 -16.32 -1.90 -0.62
CA GLN A 8 -17.78 -1.84 -0.65
C GLN A 8 -18.24 -2.34 -2.03
N GLY A 9 -18.64 -3.61 -2.07
CA GLY A 9 -19.10 -4.28 -3.28
C GLY A 9 -18.20 -5.46 -3.64
N TYR A 10 -18.81 -6.63 -3.83
CA TYR A 10 -18.12 -7.85 -4.19
C TYR A 10 -17.73 -7.82 -5.68
N PRO A 11 -16.46 -7.57 -6.03
CA PRO A 11 -16.06 -7.30 -7.40
C PRO A 11 -16.23 -8.56 -8.28
N ILE A 12 -16.50 -8.37 -9.58
CA ILE A 12 -16.70 -9.47 -10.55
C ILE A 12 -15.57 -10.50 -10.50
N GLN A 13 -14.33 -10.05 -10.28
CA GLN A 13 -13.17 -10.93 -10.20
C GLN A 13 -13.22 -11.87 -8.99
N LYS A 14 -13.72 -11.40 -7.85
CA LYS A 14 -13.89 -12.24 -6.66
C LYS A 14 -15.03 -13.24 -6.85
N ARG A 15 -16.16 -12.85 -7.46
CA ARG A 15 -17.25 -13.77 -7.89
C ARG A 15 -16.71 -14.95 -8.69
N ARG A 16 -15.90 -14.65 -9.70
CA ARG A 16 -15.31 -15.66 -10.58
C ARG A 16 -14.32 -16.55 -9.84
N TYR A 17 -13.50 -15.97 -8.95
CA TYR A 17 -12.54 -16.72 -8.15
C TYR A 17 -13.27 -17.72 -7.24
N ASP A 18 -14.28 -17.28 -6.50
CA ASP A 18 -14.98 -18.11 -5.53
C ASP A 18 -15.81 -19.20 -6.21
N ARG A 19 -16.46 -18.91 -7.35
CA ARG A 19 -17.13 -19.92 -8.17
C ARG A 19 -16.17 -20.96 -8.74
N LYS A 20 -14.92 -20.58 -9.03
CA LYS A 20 -13.90 -21.55 -9.48
C LYS A 20 -13.36 -22.38 -8.32
N GLN A 21 -13.30 -21.79 -7.13
CA GLN A 21 -12.80 -22.45 -5.92
C GLN A 21 -13.82 -23.40 -5.29
N SER A 22 -15.12 -23.26 -5.58
CA SER A 22 -16.16 -24.15 -5.05
C SER A 22 -16.06 -25.56 -5.62
N GLY A 23 -16.34 -26.57 -4.78
CA GLY A 23 -16.30 -27.99 -5.15
C GLY A 23 -14.99 -28.66 -4.73
N TYR A 24 -14.66 -29.77 -5.38
CA TYR A 24 -13.44 -30.55 -5.12
C TYR A 24 -12.30 -30.10 -6.06
N GLY A 25 -11.05 -30.36 -5.67
CA GLY A 25 -9.87 -30.03 -6.49
C GLY A 25 -8.95 -28.95 -5.89
N GLY A 26 -9.24 -28.46 -4.68
CA GLY A 26 -8.32 -27.63 -3.91
C GLY A 26 -8.10 -26.23 -4.49
N GLN A 27 -6.88 -25.71 -4.36
CA GLN A 27 -6.52 -24.35 -4.74
C GLN A 27 -6.46 -24.17 -6.27
N THR A 28 -7.39 -23.39 -6.85
CA THR A 28 -7.58 -23.31 -8.32
C THR A 28 -6.83 -22.18 -9.04
N LYS A 29 -6.15 -21.31 -8.29
CA LYS A 29 -5.40 -20.14 -8.78
C LYS A 29 -4.02 -20.10 -8.11
N PRO A 30 -2.97 -19.65 -8.83
CA PRO A 30 -1.61 -19.69 -8.30
C PRO A 30 -1.46 -18.75 -7.11
N VAL A 31 -0.80 -19.25 -6.06
CA VAL A 31 -0.38 -18.45 -4.89
C VAL A 31 1.09 -18.08 -5.09
N PHE A 32 1.42 -16.80 -4.93
CA PHE A 32 2.78 -16.32 -5.09
C PHE A 32 3.59 -16.47 -3.80
N HIS A 33 4.60 -17.36 -3.81
CA HIS A 33 5.41 -17.66 -2.62
C HIS A 33 6.75 -16.90 -2.56
N LYS A 34 7.36 -16.58 -3.70
CA LYS A 34 8.74 -16.06 -3.78
C LYS A 34 8.80 -14.53 -3.68
N LYS A 35 8.43 -13.95 -2.54
CA LYS A 35 8.53 -12.49 -2.30
C LYS A 35 9.98 -12.05 -2.10
N ALA A 36 10.52 -11.31 -3.06
CA ALA A 36 11.90 -10.81 -3.02
C ALA A 36 12.04 -9.36 -2.48
N LYS A 37 11.01 -8.52 -2.63
CA LYS A 37 11.09 -7.11 -2.27
C LYS A 37 10.78 -6.92 -0.78
N THR A 38 11.73 -6.31 -0.05
CA THR A 38 11.63 -6.05 1.39
C THR A 38 10.91 -4.74 1.73
N THR A 39 10.83 -3.81 0.76
CA THR A 39 10.17 -2.50 0.91
C THR A 39 9.05 -2.34 -0.12
N LYS A 40 8.12 -1.43 0.14
CA LYS A 40 7.07 -1.01 -0.82
C LYS A 40 7.34 0.41 -1.30
N LYS A 41 6.75 0.79 -2.43
CA LYS A 41 6.68 2.21 -2.81
C LYS A 41 5.60 2.86 -1.96
N ILE A 42 5.95 3.93 -1.26
CA ILE A 42 5.00 4.71 -0.48
C ILE A 42 4.38 5.72 -1.42
N VAL A 43 3.04 5.82 -1.38
CA VAL A 43 2.27 6.78 -2.16
C VAL A 43 1.67 7.79 -1.19
N LEU A 44 1.98 9.07 -1.39
CA LEU A 44 1.38 10.16 -0.65
C LEU A 44 0.04 10.52 -1.27
N ARG A 45 -0.96 10.74 -0.42
CA ARG A 45 -2.25 11.30 -0.80
C ARG A 45 -2.26 12.77 -0.40
N LEU A 46 -2.03 13.66 -1.36
CA LEU A 46 -2.03 15.10 -1.13
C LEU A 46 -3.44 15.63 -1.32
N GLN A 47 -3.94 16.38 -0.34
CA GLN A 47 -5.23 17.04 -0.42
C GLN A 47 -5.01 18.53 -0.73
N CYS A 48 -5.67 19.03 -1.77
CA CYS A 48 -5.70 20.46 -2.02
C CYS A 48 -6.52 21.16 -0.92
N GLN A 49 -5.97 22.20 -0.30
CA GLN A 49 -6.65 22.87 0.81
C GLN A 49 -7.89 23.64 0.36
N THR A 50 -7.89 24.16 -0.88
CA THR A 50 -8.98 24.97 -1.44
C THR A 50 -10.08 24.11 -2.07
N CYS A 51 -9.76 23.29 -3.07
CA CYS A 51 -10.75 22.51 -3.81
C CYS A 51 -11.00 21.09 -3.27
N LYS A 52 -10.26 20.67 -2.22
CA LYS A 52 -10.34 19.33 -1.59
C LYS A 52 -10.07 18.15 -2.52
N HIS A 53 -9.57 18.40 -3.73
CA HIS A 53 -9.12 17.36 -4.65
C HIS A 53 -7.94 16.58 -4.06
N PHE A 54 -7.86 15.28 -4.35
CA PHE A 54 -6.78 14.41 -3.90
C PHE A 54 -5.88 13.99 -5.06
N SER A 55 -4.60 14.31 -4.99
CA SER A 55 -3.59 13.78 -5.92
C SER A 55 -2.73 12.71 -5.24
N GLN A 56 -2.30 11.72 -6.02
CA GLN A 56 -1.43 10.64 -5.57
C GLN A 56 -0.01 10.85 -6.09
N HIS A 57 0.98 10.87 -5.20
CA HIS A 57 2.38 11.01 -5.56
C HIS A 57 3.21 9.85 -5.01
N SER A 58 3.81 9.06 -5.90
CA SER A 58 4.64 7.92 -5.51
C SER A 58 6.09 8.34 -5.25
N ILE A 59 6.65 7.94 -4.11
CA ILE A 59 8.07 8.14 -3.78
C ILE A 59 8.88 6.89 -4.20
N LYS A 60 10.21 7.05 -4.30
CA LYS A 60 11.15 5.93 -4.36
C LYS A 60 11.00 5.02 -3.13
N ARG A 61 11.52 3.79 -3.24
CA ARG A 61 11.50 2.84 -2.13
C ARG A 61 12.48 3.28 -1.04
N CYS A 62 12.01 3.34 0.19
CA CYS A 62 12.82 3.59 1.38
C CYS A 62 12.46 2.56 2.47
N LYS A 63 13.41 2.28 3.38
CA LYS A 63 13.18 1.40 4.54
C LYS A 63 12.52 2.17 5.70
N HIS A 64 13.01 3.37 5.94
CA HIS A 64 12.50 4.30 6.94
C HIS A 64 11.81 5.45 6.21
N PHE A 65 10.56 5.71 6.57
CA PHE A 65 9.77 6.83 6.08
C PHE A 65 8.95 7.37 7.23
N GLU A 66 9.17 8.64 7.54
CA GLU A 66 8.47 9.36 8.59
C GLU A 66 7.90 10.64 7.97
N ILE A 67 6.68 11.00 8.39
CA ILE A 67 6.00 12.23 7.96
C ILE A 67 5.78 13.09 9.19
N GLY A 68 6.14 14.38 9.10
CA GLY A 68 5.96 15.34 10.20
C GLY A 68 7.06 15.33 11.29
N GLY A 69 8.24 14.78 11.01
CA GLY A 69 9.38 14.84 11.94
C GLY A 69 10.06 16.22 11.99
N ASP A 70 10.80 16.46 13.06
CA ASP A 70 11.58 17.69 13.23
C ASP A 70 12.67 17.84 12.19
N LYS A 71 12.86 19.08 11.70
CA LYS A 71 13.97 19.39 10.81
C LYS A 71 15.26 19.17 11.59
N LYS A 72 16.14 18.29 11.10
CA LYS A 72 17.49 18.13 11.65
C LYS A 72 18.19 19.50 11.63
N GLY A 73 18.66 19.94 12.80
CA GLY A 73 19.40 21.20 12.95
C GLY A 73 20.69 21.20 12.13
N LYS A 74 21.14 22.39 11.72
CA LYS A 74 22.43 22.55 11.05
C LYS A 74 23.55 22.41 12.08
N GLY A 75 24.24 21.27 12.09
CA GLY A 75 25.57 21.13 12.68
C GLY A 75 25.68 21.36 14.19
N THR A 76 24.79 20.81 15.01
CA THR A 76 25.10 20.67 16.45
C THR A 76 26.17 19.60 16.60
N SER A 77 27.37 20.01 17.03
CA SER A 77 28.46 19.11 17.40
C SER A 77 27.92 18.07 18.37
N LEU A 78 28.09 16.79 18.03
CA LEU A 78 27.72 15.69 18.91
C LEU A 78 28.73 15.61 20.07
N PHE A 79 28.38 16.22 21.19
CA PHE A 79 28.82 15.85 22.53
C PHE A 79 27.57 15.72 23.40
#